data_AF-A0A7C5MWF6-F1
#
_entry.id   AF-A0A7C5MWF6-F1
#
_cell.length_a   1.000
_cell.length_b   1.000
_cell.length_c   1.000
_cell.angle_alpha   90.00
_cell.angle_beta   90.00
_cell.angle_gamma   90.00
#
_symmetry.space_group_name_H-M   'P 1'
#
loop_
_entity.id
_entity.type
_entity.pdbx_description
1 polymer ?
#
loop_
_entity_poly.entity_id
_entity_poly.type
_entity_poly.pdbx_seq_one_letter_code
_entity_poly.pdbx_strand_id
1 'polypeptide(L)'
;MPKFGVEVSLVDATNLGEVENAIKTNTRIIYAETPTNPTLKIVDLSGLASIARKHGITTIVDSTLATPCNLKPINFGINVVVHSATKYLGGHNDITAGIVCSSKEFIQNLKRNRKIFGGTLDPAAAWLLLRGLKTLALRMERHNQNGLHVAKFLEKHPKVAKVYYPGLPSHPQHSLAKKQMRGYGGVVSFEIKEILKRQCGLWKV
;
A
#
# COMPACT_ATOMS: atom_id res chain seq x y z
N MET A 1 -6.43 -18.94 -2.69
CA MET A 1 -5.84 -19.93 -1.78
C MET A 1 -6.52 -21.28 -2.02
N PRO A 2 -6.17 -21.99 -3.11
CA PRO A 2 -6.93 -23.15 -3.58
C PRO A 2 -6.96 -24.30 -2.58
N LYS A 3 -5.90 -24.50 -1.79
CA LYS A 3 -5.84 -25.49 -0.70
C LYS A 3 -6.90 -25.30 0.40
N PHE A 4 -7.48 -24.09 0.50
CA PHE A 4 -8.52 -23.75 1.45
C PHE A 4 -9.87 -23.47 0.76
N GLY A 5 -10.02 -23.86 -0.51
CA GLY A 5 -11.26 -23.64 -1.28
C GLY A 5 -11.52 -22.16 -1.64
N VAL A 6 -10.54 -21.27 -1.52
CA VAL A 6 -10.69 -19.84 -1.85
C VAL A 6 -10.17 -19.57 -3.26
N GLU A 7 -11.07 -19.24 -4.17
CA GLU A 7 -10.74 -18.73 -5.51
C GLU A 7 -10.12 -17.33 -5.45
N VAL A 8 -9.22 -17.03 -6.38
CA VAL A 8 -8.55 -15.73 -6.50
C VAL A 8 -8.51 -15.32 -7.96
N SER A 9 -8.96 -14.11 -8.26
CA SER A 9 -8.77 -13.44 -9.54
C SER A 9 -7.76 -12.30 -9.33
N LEU A 10 -6.71 -12.25 -10.14
CA LEU A 10 -5.75 -11.14 -10.14
C LEU A 10 -6.12 -10.16 -11.26
N VAL A 11 -6.19 -8.87 -10.93
CA VAL A 11 -6.55 -7.78 -11.85
C VAL A 11 -5.69 -6.55 -11.58
N ASP A 12 -5.54 -5.65 -12.57
CA ASP A 12 -4.96 -4.34 -12.29
C ASP A 12 -5.96 -3.47 -11.54
N ALA A 13 -5.75 -3.29 -10.23
CA ALA A 13 -6.63 -2.48 -9.38
C ALA A 13 -6.66 -0.99 -9.77
N THR A 14 -5.75 -0.51 -10.61
CA THR A 14 -5.82 0.86 -11.17
C THR A 14 -6.83 0.98 -12.31
N ASN A 15 -7.24 -0.14 -12.90
CA ASN A 15 -8.29 -0.22 -13.90
C ASN A 15 -9.59 -0.70 -13.25
N LEU A 16 -10.46 0.24 -12.86
CA LEU A 16 -11.73 -0.09 -12.21
C LEU A 16 -12.66 -0.94 -13.07
N GLY A 17 -12.56 -0.86 -14.40
CA GLY A 17 -13.32 -1.71 -15.31
C GLY A 17 -12.89 -3.17 -15.24
N GLU A 18 -11.59 -3.44 -15.15
CA GLU A 18 -11.09 -4.81 -14.91
C GLU A 18 -11.55 -5.35 -13.56
N VAL A 19 -11.55 -4.50 -12.51
CA VAL A 19 -12.04 -4.89 -11.19
C VAL A 19 -13.51 -5.29 -11.26
N GLU A 20 -14.36 -4.48 -11.89
CA GLU A 20 -15.81 -4.77 -12.00
C GLU A 20 -16.06 -6.02 -12.84
N ASN A 21 -15.35 -6.20 -13.96
CA ASN A 21 -15.51 -7.36 -14.84
C ASN A 21 -15.06 -8.68 -14.21
N ALA A 22 -14.16 -8.66 -13.23
CA ALA A 22 -13.69 -9.84 -12.54
C ALA A 22 -14.59 -10.29 -11.36
N ILE A 23 -15.63 -9.52 -11.03
CA ILE A 23 -16.58 -9.86 -9.97
C ILE A 23 -17.41 -11.08 -10.37
N LYS A 24 -17.47 -12.05 -9.47
CA LYS A 24 -18.28 -13.26 -9.56
C LYS A 24 -19.34 -13.26 -8.46
N THR A 25 -20.33 -14.14 -8.59
CA THR A 25 -21.38 -14.34 -7.57
C THR A 25 -20.82 -14.79 -6.20
N ASN A 26 -19.68 -15.47 -6.19
CA ASN A 26 -18.96 -15.88 -4.98
C ASN A 26 -17.89 -14.88 -4.51
N THR A 27 -17.72 -13.73 -5.16
CA THR A 27 -16.78 -12.70 -4.69
C THR A 27 -17.24 -12.15 -3.33
N ARG A 28 -16.33 -12.16 -2.34
CA ARG A 28 -16.59 -11.66 -0.98
C ARG A 28 -15.65 -10.57 -0.53
N ILE A 29 -14.44 -10.52 -1.11
CA ILE A 29 -13.39 -9.57 -0.76
C ILE A 29 -12.79 -8.99 -2.03
N ILE A 30 -12.59 -7.67 -2.05
CA ILE A 30 -11.64 -6.99 -2.94
C ILE A 30 -10.46 -6.54 -2.08
N TYR A 31 -9.27 -7.04 -2.40
CA TYR A 31 -8.03 -6.68 -1.73
C TYR A 31 -7.17 -5.84 -2.68
N ALA A 32 -6.72 -4.68 -2.23
CA ALA A 32 -5.85 -3.80 -3.00
C ALA A 32 -4.73 -3.23 -2.12
N GLU A 33 -3.66 -2.75 -2.75
CA GLU A 33 -2.57 -2.02 -2.10
C GLU A 33 -2.45 -0.64 -2.78
N THR A 34 -2.28 0.43 -2.00
CA THR A 34 -2.01 1.76 -2.58
C THR A 34 -1.23 2.67 -1.64
N PRO A 35 -0.09 3.26 -2.09
CA PRO A 35 0.64 2.96 -3.32
C PRO A 35 1.15 1.51 -3.37
N THR A 36 1.26 0.92 -4.56
CA THR A 36 1.78 -0.46 -4.73
C THR A 36 3.31 -0.54 -4.67
N ASN A 37 3.86 -1.64 -4.18
CA ASN A 37 5.28 -1.96 -4.29
C ASN A 37 5.56 -2.83 -5.55
N PRO A 38 6.61 -2.57 -6.36
CA PRO A 38 7.58 -1.47 -6.29
C PRO A 38 7.25 -0.25 -7.14
N THR A 39 6.26 -0.31 -8.04
CA THR A 39 6.02 0.73 -9.05
C THR A 39 5.17 1.91 -8.57
N LEU A 40 4.73 1.91 -7.30
CA LEU A 40 3.97 2.98 -6.64
C LEU A 40 2.67 3.38 -7.36
N LYS A 41 2.00 2.41 -8.00
CA LYS A 41 0.70 2.64 -8.63
C LYS A 41 -0.31 3.07 -7.57
N ILE A 42 -1.23 3.96 -7.97
CA ILE A 42 -2.26 4.51 -7.09
C ILE A 42 -3.63 3.99 -7.51
N VAL A 43 -4.39 3.46 -6.56
CA VAL A 43 -5.75 2.95 -6.75
C VAL A 43 -6.77 4.03 -6.37
N ASP A 44 -7.80 4.23 -7.18
CA ASP A 44 -8.91 5.13 -6.85
C ASP A 44 -9.78 4.48 -5.77
N LEU A 45 -9.63 4.95 -4.53
CA LEU A 45 -10.30 4.37 -3.38
C LEU A 45 -11.81 4.60 -3.39
N SER A 46 -12.26 5.77 -3.86
CA SER A 46 -13.70 6.08 -3.93
C SER A 46 -14.37 5.26 -5.02
N GLY A 47 -13.72 5.13 -6.18
CA GLY A 47 -14.20 4.26 -7.26
C GLY A 47 -14.26 2.80 -6.83
N LEU A 48 -13.19 2.29 -6.22
CA LEU A 48 -13.13 0.92 -5.69
C LEU A 48 -14.23 0.65 -4.66
N ALA A 49 -14.41 1.57 -3.70
CA ALA A 49 -15.46 1.46 -2.69
C ALA A 49 -16.86 1.52 -3.30
N SER A 50 -17.08 2.31 -4.36
CA SER A 50 -18.36 2.38 -5.06
C SER A 50 -18.72 1.04 -5.71
N ILE A 51 -17.79 0.45 -6.46
CA ILE A 51 -17.97 -0.88 -7.09
C ILE A 51 -18.26 -1.92 -6.01
N ALA A 52 -17.44 -1.98 -4.96
CA ALA A 52 -17.64 -2.97 -3.91
C ALA A 52 -19.00 -2.85 -3.23
N ARG A 53 -19.45 -1.61 -2.96
CA ARG A 53 -20.75 -1.34 -2.34
C ARG A 53 -21.92 -1.79 -3.21
N LYS A 54 -21.86 -1.55 -4.53
CA LYS A 54 -22.88 -2.00 -5.51
C LYS A 54 -23.09 -3.52 -5.44
N HIS A 55 -22.03 -4.27 -5.14
CA HIS A 55 -22.05 -5.73 -5.10
C HIS A 55 -22.06 -6.32 -3.67
N GLY A 56 -22.13 -5.49 -2.62
CA GLY A 56 -22.09 -5.95 -1.22
C GLY A 56 -20.77 -6.64 -0.82
N ILE A 57 -19.65 -6.24 -1.43
CA ILE A 57 -18.32 -6.83 -1.25
C ILE A 57 -17.52 -6.04 -0.19
N THR A 58 -16.76 -6.75 0.65
CA THR A 58 -15.85 -6.11 1.61
C THR A 58 -14.56 -5.67 0.92
N THR A 59 -14.15 -4.43 1.13
CA THR A 59 -12.86 -3.90 0.66
C THR A 59 -11.81 -3.95 1.75
N ILE A 60 -10.62 -4.43 1.38
CA ILE A 60 -9.41 -4.41 2.21
C ILE A 60 -8.32 -3.67 1.46
N VAL A 61 -7.78 -2.61 2.05
CA VAL A 61 -6.66 -1.86 1.47
C VAL A 61 -5.44 -1.94 2.35
N ASP A 62 -4.35 -2.46 1.79
CA ASP A 62 -3.02 -2.26 2.36
C ASP A 62 -2.55 -0.83 2.07
N SER A 63 -2.38 -0.07 3.14
CA SER A 63 -1.96 1.33 3.12
C SER A 63 -0.59 1.50 3.79
N THR A 64 0.24 0.45 3.81
CA THR A 64 1.56 0.41 4.45
C THR A 64 2.46 1.55 3.97
N LEU A 65 2.61 1.73 2.66
CA LEU A 65 3.51 2.75 2.10
C LEU A 65 3.01 4.18 2.33
N ALA A 66 1.70 4.38 2.30
CA ALA A 66 1.12 5.70 2.54
C ALA A 66 1.19 6.09 4.02
N THR A 67 0.96 5.15 4.93
CA THR A 67 0.72 5.38 6.37
C THR A 67 -0.56 6.20 6.62
N PRO A 68 -1.12 6.19 7.85
CA PRO A 68 -2.26 7.03 8.20
C PRO A 68 -1.95 8.54 8.18
N CYS A 69 -0.67 8.93 8.06
CA CYS A 69 -0.27 10.33 7.90
C CYS A 69 -0.59 10.85 6.49
N ASN A 70 -0.35 10.05 5.45
CA ASN A 70 -0.53 10.51 4.07
C ASN A 70 -1.86 10.07 3.45
N LEU A 71 -2.47 8.96 3.90
CA LEU A 71 -3.71 8.44 3.34
C LEU A 71 -4.55 7.78 4.43
N LYS A 72 -5.86 8.08 4.44
CA LYS A 72 -6.83 7.44 5.34
C LYS A 72 -7.90 6.76 4.50
N PRO A 73 -7.70 5.50 4.07
CA PRO A 73 -8.62 4.86 3.12
C PRO A 73 -10.07 4.77 3.59
N ILE A 74 -10.29 4.69 4.91
CA ILE A 74 -11.64 4.67 5.51
C ILE A 74 -12.48 5.91 5.14
N ASN A 75 -11.84 7.07 4.91
CA ASN A 75 -12.52 8.30 4.51
C ASN A 75 -13.08 8.22 3.08
N PHE A 76 -12.64 7.23 2.29
CA PHE A 76 -13.06 7.01 0.91
C PHE A 76 -14.04 5.84 0.78
N GLY A 77 -14.49 5.27 1.91
CA GLY A 77 -15.48 4.19 1.94
C GLY A 77 -14.88 2.78 1.98
N ILE A 78 -13.57 2.65 2.20
CA ILE A 78 -12.92 1.35 2.40
C ILE A 78 -13.30 0.74 3.76
N ASN A 79 -13.63 -0.55 3.79
CA ASN A 79 -14.10 -1.23 5.00
C ASN A 79 -12.98 -1.58 5.97
N VAL A 80 -11.87 -2.10 5.45
CA VAL A 80 -10.74 -2.57 6.25
C VAL A 80 -9.44 -1.98 5.71
N VAL A 81 -8.63 -1.42 6.61
CA VAL A 81 -7.29 -0.94 6.29
C VAL A 81 -6.27 -1.82 7.01
N VAL A 82 -5.28 -2.31 6.28
CA VAL A 82 -4.17 -3.08 6.84
C VAL A 82 -2.86 -2.34 6.66
N HIS A 83 -1.96 -2.53 7.62
CA HIS A 83 -0.59 -2.03 7.57
C HIS A 83 0.37 -3.10 8.07
N SER A 84 1.47 -3.30 7.34
CA SER A 84 2.69 -3.87 7.89
C SER A 84 3.36 -2.83 8.79
N ALA A 85 3.09 -2.92 10.08
CA ALA A 85 3.65 -2.02 11.10
C ALA A 85 5.17 -2.15 11.27
N THR A 86 5.76 -3.22 10.74
CA THR A 86 7.22 -3.40 10.54
C THR A 86 7.88 -2.23 9.80
N LYS A 87 7.12 -1.52 8.94
CA LYS A 87 7.65 -0.46 8.07
C LYS A 87 7.61 0.90 8.78
N TYR A 88 6.93 1.89 8.22
CA TYR A 88 6.93 3.25 8.74
C TYR A 88 6.34 3.40 10.16
N LEU A 89 5.37 2.54 10.55
CA LEU A 89 4.73 2.66 11.85
C LEU A 89 5.72 2.39 12.99
N GLY A 90 6.42 1.25 12.95
CA GLY A 90 7.56 0.95 13.82
C GLY A 90 8.71 1.92 13.55
N GLY A 91 9.16 2.01 12.30
CA GLY A 91 10.05 3.06 11.80
C GLY A 91 11.50 2.99 12.28
N HIS A 92 11.88 1.94 13.02
CA HIS A 92 13.21 1.77 13.62
C HIS A 92 13.87 0.43 13.26
N ASN A 93 13.29 -0.33 12.32
CA ASN A 93 13.82 -1.61 11.81
C ASN A 93 14.09 -2.67 12.89
N ASP A 94 13.35 -2.63 13.99
CA ASP A 94 13.59 -3.40 15.22
C ASP A 94 12.40 -4.30 15.62
N ILE A 95 11.28 -4.25 14.89
CA ILE A 95 10.08 -5.03 15.16
C ILE A 95 9.42 -5.56 13.89
N THR A 96 8.73 -6.70 14.01
CA THR A 96 7.76 -7.17 13.02
C THR A 96 6.36 -7.12 13.62
N ALA A 97 5.44 -6.41 12.97
CA ALA A 97 4.08 -6.23 13.47
C ALA A 97 3.08 -5.97 12.33
N GLY A 98 1.82 -6.31 12.56
CA GLY A 98 0.69 -6.02 11.66
C GLY A 98 -0.42 -5.27 12.38
N ILE A 99 -1.08 -4.35 11.68
CA ILE A 99 -2.24 -3.61 12.18
C ILE A 99 -3.41 -3.79 11.21
N VAL A 100 -4.61 -3.97 11.78
CA VAL A 100 -5.89 -3.93 11.05
C VAL A 100 -6.76 -2.85 11.71
N CYS A 101 -7.25 -1.92 10.90
CA CYS A 101 -8.17 -0.85 11.30
C CYS A 101 -9.50 -1.05 10.55
N SER A 102 -10.61 -1.17 11.28
CA SER A 102 -11.97 -1.31 10.72
C SER A 102 -13.03 -0.95 11.77
N SER A 103 -14.31 -1.21 11.48
CA SER A 103 -15.42 -1.01 12.41
C SER A 103 -15.27 -1.87 13.67
N LYS A 104 -15.91 -1.43 14.76
CA LYS A 104 -15.91 -2.19 16.04
C LYS A 104 -16.41 -3.61 15.85
N GLU A 105 -17.48 -3.79 15.07
CA GLU A 105 -18.07 -5.09 14.77
C GLU A 105 -17.10 -6.01 14.03
N PHE A 106 -16.45 -5.51 12.96
CA PHE A 106 -15.45 -6.28 12.23
C PHE A 106 -14.28 -6.70 13.12
N ILE A 107 -13.77 -5.77 13.94
CA ILE A 107 -12.66 -6.03 14.86
C ILE A 107 -13.04 -7.03 15.95
N GLN A 108 -14.28 -7.03 16.43
CA GLN A 108 -14.76 -8.04 17.39
C GLN A 108 -14.76 -9.44 16.79
N ASN A 109 -15.25 -9.59 15.56
CA ASN A 109 -15.21 -10.86 14.84
C ASN A 109 -13.77 -11.30 14.55
N LEU A 110 -12.91 -10.39 14.10
CA LEU A 110 -11.49 -10.67 13.87
C LEU A 110 -10.77 -11.11 15.15
N LYS A 111 -11.07 -10.50 16.30
CA LYS A 111 -10.49 -10.88 17.60
C LYS A 111 -10.84 -12.32 17.99
N ARG A 112 -12.05 -12.81 17.66
CA ARG A 112 -12.43 -14.21 17.90
C ARG A 112 -11.54 -15.15 17.08
N ASN A 113 -11.37 -14.87 15.79
CA ASN A 113 -10.48 -15.66 14.92
C ASN A 113 -9.02 -15.59 15.37
N ARG A 114 -8.53 -14.42 15.77
CA ARG A 114 -7.15 -14.24 16.27
C ARG A 114 -6.86 -15.09 17.51
N LYS A 115 -7.84 -15.28 18.41
CA LYS A 115 -7.70 -16.17 19.57
C LYS A 115 -7.48 -17.62 19.17
N ILE A 116 -8.08 -18.06 18.05
CA ILE A 116 -7.97 -19.42 17.54
C ILE A 116 -6.65 -19.60 16.77
N PHE A 117 -6.31 -18.68 15.87
CA PHE A 117 -5.11 -18.77 15.03
C PHE A 117 -3.82 -18.37 15.75
N GLY A 118 -3.90 -17.77 16.94
CA GLY A 118 -2.74 -17.43 17.77
C GLY A 118 -1.88 -16.26 17.27
N GLY A 119 -2.27 -15.58 16.19
CA GLY A 119 -1.54 -14.42 15.62
C GLY A 119 -1.59 -13.17 16.49
N THR A 120 -1.00 -13.22 17.68
CA THR A 120 -0.95 -12.12 18.66
C THR A 120 0.46 -11.52 18.70
N LEU A 121 0.53 -10.20 18.77
CA LEU A 121 1.80 -9.47 18.87
C LEU A 121 2.39 -9.60 20.27
N ASP A 122 3.71 -9.84 20.33
CA ASP A 122 4.48 -9.79 21.57
C ASP A 122 4.32 -8.42 22.29
N PRO A 123 4.14 -8.38 23.63
CA PRO A 123 3.98 -7.13 24.36
C PRO A 123 5.15 -6.15 24.25
N ALA A 124 6.40 -6.63 24.15
CA ALA A 124 7.55 -5.76 23.99
C ALA A 124 7.58 -5.15 22.57
N ALA A 125 7.26 -5.93 21.54
CA ALA A 125 7.06 -5.43 20.18
C ALA A 125 5.91 -4.41 20.10
N ALA A 126 4.82 -4.64 20.85
CA ALA A 126 3.71 -3.68 20.95
C ALA A 126 4.15 -2.35 21.62
N TRP A 127 4.96 -2.42 22.68
CA TRP A 127 5.53 -1.24 23.32
C TRP A 127 6.49 -0.47 22.40
N LEU A 128 7.38 -1.17 21.68
CA LEU A 128 8.27 -0.57 20.69
C LEU A 128 7.49 0.09 19.55
N LEU A 129 6.39 -0.51 19.10
CA LEU A 129 5.49 0.10 18.14
C LEU A 129 4.88 1.39 18.70
N LEU A 130 4.37 1.39 19.93
CA LEU A 130 3.86 2.60 20.59
C LEU A 130 4.93 3.70 20.69
N ARG A 131 6.19 3.33 21.01
CA ARG A 131 7.34 4.24 21.00
C ARG A 131 7.56 4.84 19.61
N GLY A 132 7.58 4.00 18.57
CA GLY A 132 7.77 4.43 17.18
C GLY A 132 6.68 5.38 16.67
N LEU A 133 5.43 5.16 17.09
CA LEU A 133 4.29 5.99 16.71
C LEU A 133 4.40 7.44 17.22
N LYS A 134 5.07 7.69 18.36
CA LYS A 134 5.23 9.04 18.91
C LYS A 134 5.93 10.02 17.97
N THR A 135 6.81 9.51 17.10
CA THR A 135 7.56 10.32 16.12
C THR A 135 7.09 10.11 14.68
N LEU A 136 6.00 9.34 14.46
CA LEU A 136 5.56 8.98 13.13
C LEU A 136 5.32 10.20 12.24
N ALA A 137 4.60 11.21 12.73
CA ALA A 137 4.30 12.41 11.93
C ALA A 137 5.58 13.16 11.51
N LEU A 138 6.51 13.36 12.45
CA LEU A 138 7.79 14.04 12.18
C LEU A 138 8.64 13.27 11.16
N ARG A 139 8.72 11.94 11.32
CA ARG A 139 9.44 11.06 10.39
C ARG A 139 8.79 11.09 9.00
N MET A 140 7.46 11.00 8.92
CA MET A 140 6.75 11.00 7.65
C MET A 140 6.85 12.33 6.92
N GLU A 141 6.82 13.46 7.62
CA GLU A 141 7.08 14.78 7.03
C GLU A 141 8.47 14.80 6.37
N ARG A 142 9.51 14.37 7.10
CA ARG A 142 10.87 14.31 6.56
C ARG A 142 10.99 13.33 5.39
N HIS A 143 10.33 12.17 5.46
CA HIS A 143 10.30 11.20 4.35
C HIS A 143 9.63 11.78 3.11
N ASN A 144 8.50 12.50 3.26
CA ASN A 144 7.81 13.15 2.15
C ASN A 144 8.70 14.20 1.47
N GLN A 145 9.37 15.04 2.27
CA GLN A 145 10.28 16.08 1.78
C GLN A 145 11.49 15.47 1.04
N ASN A 146 12.18 14.54 1.69
CA ASN A 146 13.38 13.89 1.14
C ASN A 146 13.04 13.03 -0.08
N GLY A 147 11.95 12.27 -0.02
CA GLY A 147 11.46 11.43 -1.13
C GLY A 147 11.20 12.26 -2.38
N LEU A 148 10.50 13.40 -2.24
CA LEU A 148 10.25 14.31 -3.37
C LEU A 148 11.55 14.94 -3.90
N HIS A 149 12.47 15.33 -3.02
CA HIS A 149 13.75 15.90 -3.41
C HIS A 149 14.58 14.89 -4.23
N VAL A 150 14.72 13.66 -3.72
CA VAL A 150 15.43 12.57 -4.40
C VAL A 150 14.76 12.21 -5.72
N ALA A 151 13.43 12.10 -5.75
CA ALA A 151 12.69 11.81 -6.98
C ALA A 151 12.93 12.87 -8.06
N LYS A 152 12.88 14.17 -7.71
CA LYS A 152 13.17 15.27 -8.64
C LYS A 152 14.62 15.29 -9.11
N PHE A 153 15.56 14.94 -8.24
CA PHE A 153 16.97 14.80 -8.61
C PHE A 153 17.15 13.68 -9.64
N LEU A 154 16.60 12.49 -9.35
CA LEU A 154 16.69 11.33 -10.23
C LEU A 154 16.00 11.56 -11.57
N GLU A 155 14.86 12.24 -11.60
CA GLU A 155 14.11 12.53 -12.84
C GLU A 155 14.93 13.35 -13.84
N LYS A 156 15.87 14.18 -13.35
CA LYS A 156 16.77 14.99 -14.18
C LYS A 156 18.10 14.30 -14.45
N HIS A 157 18.38 13.18 -13.81
CA HIS A 157 19.70 12.58 -13.85
C HIS A 157 19.92 11.86 -15.21
N PRO A 158 21.02 12.14 -15.93
CA PRO A 158 21.21 11.67 -17.31
C PRO A 158 21.27 10.14 -17.45
N LYS A 159 21.60 9.42 -16.37
CA LYS A 159 21.65 7.94 -16.32
C LYS A 159 20.35 7.28 -15.84
N VAL A 160 19.31 8.06 -15.52
CA VAL A 160 18.01 7.51 -15.08
C VAL A 160 17.05 7.51 -16.27
N ALA A 161 16.42 6.38 -16.53
CA ALA A 161 15.45 6.21 -17.62
C ALA A 161 14.07 6.68 -17.19
N LYS A 162 13.65 6.31 -15.97
CA LYS A 162 12.31 6.56 -15.48
C LYS A 162 12.29 6.60 -13.96
N VAL A 163 11.46 7.46 -13.38
CA VAL A 163 11.21 7.54 -11.94
C VAL A 163 9.74 7.27 -11.66
N TYR A 164 9.48 6.42 -10.69
CA TYR A 164 8.17 6.12 -10.14
C TYR A 164 8.08 6.78 -8.78
N TYR A 165 7.35 7.90 -8.72
CA TYR A 165 7.05 8.57 -7.46
C TYR A 165 5.73 9.34 -7.57
N PRO A 166 4.70 9.04 -6.75
CA PRO A 166 3.38 9.65 -6.89
C PRO A 166 3.36 11.18 -6.78
N GLY A 167 4.39 11.77 -6.15
CA GLY A 167 4.54 13.22 -6.03
C GLY A 167 5.12 13.93 -7.26
N LEU A 168 5.58 13.20 -8.28
CA LEU A 168 6.07 13.80 -9.53
C LEU A 168 4.93 13.99 -10.53
N PRO A 169 4.87 15.12 -11.26
CA PRO A 169 3.90 15.33 -12.34
C PRO A 169 3.98 14.28 -13.47
N SER A 170 5.14 13.65 -13.66
CA SER A 170 5.37 12.58 -14.64
C SER A 170 4.72 11.25 -14.25
N HIS A 171 4.30 11.08 -12.99
CA HIS A 171 3.64 9.86 -12.54
C HIS A 171 2.23 9.76 -13.15
N PRO A 172 1.85 8.64 -13.79
CA PRO A 172 0.57 8.54 -14.51
C PRO A 172 -0.65 8.86 -13.64
N GLN A 173 -0.64 8.45 -12.37
CA GLN A 173 -1.70 8.74 -11.41
C GLN A 173 -1.41 9.94 -10.49
N HIS A 174 -0.54 10.90 -10.86
CA HIS A 174 -0.20 12.05 -10.00
C HIS A 174 -1.41 12.87 -9.57
N SER A 175 -2.32 13.15 -10.51
CA SER A 175 -3.57 13.89 -10.25
C SER A 175 -4.46 13.19 -9.23
N LEU A 176 -4.60 11.85 -9.33
CA LEU A 176 -5.32 11.04 -8.35
C LEU A 176 -4.60 11.03 -6.98
N ALA A 177 -3.27 10.87 -6.97
CA ALA A 177 -2.47 10.93 -5.74
C ALA A 177 -2.69 12.26 -5.01
N LYS A 178 -2.62 13.38 -5.74
CA LYS A 178 -2.86 14.73 -5.19
C LYS A 178 -4.28 14.90 -4.63
N LYS A 179 -5.29 14.25 -5.23
CA LYS A 179 -6.69 14.31 -4.77
C LYS A 179 -6.88 13.60 -3.43
N GLN A 180 -6.33 12.39 -3.26
CA GLN A 180 -6.63 11.54 -2.11
C GLN A 180 -5.55 11.46 -1.03
N MET A 181 -4.30 11.83 -1.34
CA MET A 181 -3.17 11.78 -0.41
C MET A 181 -2.79 13.18 0.15
N ARG A 182 -2.05 13.19 1.25
CA ARG A 182 -1.49 14.40 1.90
C ARG A 182 0.04 14.43 1.91
N GLY A 183 0.67 13.38 1.39
CA GLY A 183 2.10 13.20 1.21
C GLY A 183 2.35 11.94 0.38
N TYR A 184 3.58 11.69 -0.05
CA TYR A 184 3.88 10.64 -1.04
C TYR A 184 4.87 9.57 -0.54
N GLY A 185 5.25 9.64 0.73
CA GLY A 185 6.16 8.69 1.38
C GLY A 185 7.63 8.95 1.04
N GLY A 186 8.50 8.05 1.51
CA GLY A 186 9.94 8.11 1.23
C GLY A 186 10.44 7.04 0.27
N VAL A 187 9.55 6.18 -0.24
CA VAL A 187 9.91 5.16 -1.23
C VAL A 187 9.95 5.80 -2.61
N VAL A 188 11.09 5.69 -3.27
CA VAL A 188 11.31 6.15 -4.65
C VAL A 188 11.85 4.96 -5.44
N SER A 189 11.16 4.60 -6.51
CA SER A 189 11.61 3.55 -7.43
C SER A 189 12.01 4.19 -8.76
N PHE A 190 13.04 3.65 -9.42
CA PHE A 190 13.50 4.19 -10.69
C PHE A 190 14.22 3.13 -11.52
N GLU A 191 14.27 3.35 -12.83
CA GLU A 191 14.99 2.54 -13.79
C GLU A 191 16.25 3.29 -14.24
N ILE A 192 17.37 2.58 -14.31
CA ILE A 192 18.63 3.11 -14.84
C ILE A 192 18.59 2.94 -16.36
N LYS A 193 19.09 3.93 -17.12
CA LYS A 193 19.29 3.75 -18.55
C LYS A 193 20.26 2.60 -18.76
N GLU A 194 19.87 1.63 -19.58
CA GLU A 194 20.73 0.52 -19.95
C GLU A 194 22.05 1.08 -20.50
N ILE A 195 23.16 0.84 -19.80
CA ILE A 195 24.49 1.10 -20.35
C ILE A 195 24.80 -0.10 -21.22
N LEU A 196 24.43 -0.04 -22.49
CA LEU A 196 24.88 -1.01 -23.48
C LEU A 196 26.41 -0.98 -23.56
N LYS A 197 27.05 -1.86 -22.78
CA LYS A 197 28.28 -2.63 -23.07
C LYS A 197 28.76 -3.39 -21.81
N ARG A 198 28.29 -4.64 -21.63
CA ARG A 198 29.14 -5.85 -21.65
C ARG A 198 28.33 -7.11 -21.36
N GLN A 199 28.69 -8.15 -22.11
CA GLN A 199 28.23 -9.54 -22.02
C GLN A 199 28.13 -10.03 -20.57
N CYS A 200 26.93 -10.44 -20.16
CA CYS A 200 26.77 -11.57 -19.25
C CYS A 200 25.37 -12.13 -19.49
N GLY A 201 25.30 -13.20 -20.28
CA GLY A 201 24.09 -14.00 -20.43
C GLY A 201 23.86 -14.73 -19.11
N LEU A 202 22.88 -14.28 -18.35
CA LEU A 202 22.24 -14.83 -17.15
C LEU A 202 21.43 -13.62 -16.68
N TRP A 203 20.14 -13.47 -17.00
CA TRP A 203 19.02 -14.11 -16.32
C TRP A 203 17.82 -14.16 -17.28
N LYS A 204 17.42 -15.37 -17.69
CA LYS A 204 16.04 -15.70 -18.04
C LYS A 204 15.58 -16.67 -16.96
N VAL A 205 14.62 -16.26 -16.14
CA VAL A 205 13.76 -17.16 -15.36
C VAL A 205 12.34 -16.65 -15.53
#